data_AF-A0A9E1W6A4-F1
#
_entry.id   AF-A0A9E1W6A4-F1
#
_cell.length_a   1.000
_cell.length_b   1.000
_cell.length_c   1.000
_cell.angle_alpha   90.00
_cell.angle_beta   90.00
_cell.angle_gamma   90.00
#
_symmetry.space_group_name_H-M   'P 1'
#
loop_
_entity.id
_entity.type
_entity.pdbx_description
1 polymer ?
#
loop_
_entity_poly.entity_id
_entity_poly.type
_entity_poly.pdbx_seq_one_letter_code
_entity_poly.pdbx_strand_id
1 'polypeptide(L)'
;MSGAPLPSGKLPTALLSEILGMDTPSPPELLLPPRLGEDAGVIALADGALVVAGDPVTMTGADVGAHAVLVNANDIAVTGVRPRWFLATILLPEGIAEDEIRALYAGMRRALKKHNILLVGGHSEITASVRQTVVSGHMLGFSPDGAFLCTADIDPGDVIVQIGAAPVEGAAVLANEAGAAEGSVAPGLWHAARTALDEPGISVVEAALGAQALGARALHDPTEGGLSAGLYEMAEAAGLELQIERDAVLWFEPGTALCATLGADPWGALASGALLAAFPAQRAEAACQALGKDGYLAAIIAHAAPGAGVRFKDGPPLQRFERDEVLRVLPSA
;
A
#
# COMPACT_ATOMS: atom_id res chain seq x y z
N MET A 1 16.90 -25.60 7.74
CA MET A 1 16.07 -24.47 8.21
C MET A 1 16.83 -23.76 9.32
N SER A 2 17.10 -22.47 9.14
CA SER A 2 17.69 -21.63 10.18
C SER A 2 16.68 -21.50 11.32
N GLY A 3 17.01 -22.00 12.51
CA GLY A 3 16.18 -21.87 13.71
C GLY A 3 16.28 -20.49 14.38
N ALA A 4 16.76 -19.47 13.66
CA ALA A 4 16.86 -18.12 14.18
C ALA A 4 15.47 -17.46 14.24
N PRO A 5 15.15 -16.73 15.33
CA PRO A 5 13.91 -15.98 15.42
C PRO A 5 13.87 -14.87 14.35
N LEU A 6 12.69 -14.65 13.77
CA LEU A 6 12.44 -13.57 12.81
C LEU A 6 12.12 -12.26 13.55
N PRO A 7 12.58 -11.10 13.03
CA PRO A 7 12.21 -9.79 13.58
C PRO A 7 10.73 -9.45 13.26
N SER A 8 10.23 -8.36 13.83
CA SER A 8 8.92 -7.79 13.47
C SER A 8 8.95 -7.17 12.07
N GLY A 9 7.86 -7.33 11.31
CA GLY A 9 7.67 -6.85 9.94
C GLY A 9 7.05 -7.93 9.05
N LYS A 10 7.04 -7.69 7.72
CA LYS A 10 6.68 -8.71 6.71
C LYS A 10 7.51 -9.99 6.86
N LEU A 11 6.91 -11.13 6.52
CA LEU A 11 7.65 -12.39 6.39
C LEU A 11 8.71 -12.26 5.29
N PRO A 12 9.93 -12.80 5.48
CA PRO A 12 10.95 -12.77 4.45
C PRO A 12 10.44 -13.35 3.13
N THR A 13 10.58 -12.59 2.04
CA THR A 13 10.05 -12.94 0.71
C THR A 13 10.45 -14.34 0.26
N ALA A 14 11.70 -14.75 0.51
CA ALA A 14 12.18 -16.09 0.17
C ALA A 14 11.44 -17.20 0.92
N LEU A 15 11.14 -17.00 2.21
CA LEU A 15 10.38 -17.94 3.02
C LEU A 15 8.91 -17.99 2.60
N LEU A 16 8.31 -16.82 2.33
CA LEU A 16 6.93 -16.74 1.87
C LEU A 16 6.75 -17.43 0.52
N SER A 17 7.68 -17.22 -0.42
CA SER A 17 7.70 -17.90 -1.73
C SER A 17 7.75 -19.43 -1.58
N GLU A 18 8.61 -19.93 -0.67
CA GLU A 18 8.74 -21.36 -0.40
C GLU A 18 7.42 -21.97 0.12
N ILE A 19 6.72 -21.27 1.03
CA ILE A 19 5.52 -21.78 1.71
C ILE A 19 4.25 -21.61 0.86
N LEU A 20 4.16 -20.55 0.04
CA LEU A 20 3.00 -20.29 -0.82
C LEU A 20 2.91 -21.26 -2.02
N GLY A 21 3.99 -21.97 -2.34
CA GLY A 21 3.97 -23.00 -3.38
C GLY A 21 2.89 -24.05 -3.09
N MET A 22 1.81 -24.03 -3.88
CA MET A 22 0.77 -25.05 -3.77
C MET A 22 1.23 -26.34 -4.46
N ASP A 23 1.21 -27.46 -3.75
CA ASP A 23 1.43 -28.80 -4.31
C ASP A 23 0.29 -29.26 -5.24
N THR A 24 -0.83 -28.54 -5.24
CA THR A 24 -2.03 -28.85 -6.02
C THR A 24 -2.29 -27.79 -7.09
N PRO A 25 -2.74 -28.19 -8.30
CA PRO A 25 -3.18 -27.25 -9.32
C PRO A 25 -4.30 -26.34 -8.79
N SER A 26 -4.21 -25.03 -9.09
CA SER A 26 -5.27 -24.08 -8.80
C SER A 26 -6.58 -24.52 -9.45
N PRO A 27 -7.71 -24.40 -8.75
CA PRO A 27 -9.01 -24.67 -9.35
C PRO A 27 -9.30 -23.65 -10.47
N PRO A 28 -10.08 -24.02 -11.51
CA PRO A 28 -10.25 -23.19 -12.71
C PRO A 28 -10.93 -21.84 -12.45
N GLU A 29 -11.70 -21.72 -11.36
CA GLU A 29 -12.29 -20.47 -10.92
C GLU A 29 -11.28 -19.49 -10.31
N LEU A 30 -10.08 -19.92 -9.91
CA LEU A 30 -9.07 -19.02 -9.34
C LEU A 30 -8.29 -18.35 -10.48
N LEU A 31 -8.72 -17.15 -10.87
CA LEU A 31 -8.15 -16.36 -11.96
C LEU A 31 -6.80 -15.75 -11.57
N LEU A 32 -6.68 -15.28 -10.32
CA LEU A 32 -5.43 -14.76 -9.76
C LEU A 32 -5.13 -15.48 -8.44
N PRO A 33 -4.19 -16.44 -8.43
CA PRO A 33 -3.78 -17.14 -7.22
C PRO A 33 -2.86 -16.27 -6.34
N PRO A 34 -2.69 -16.61 -5.05
CA PRO A 34 -1.73 -15.91 -4.19
C PRO A 34 -0.31 -16.03 -4.76
N ARG A 35 0.34 -14.89 -4.95
CA ARG A 35 1.72 -14.77 -5.43
C ARG A 35 2.40 -13.61 -4.70
N LEU A 36 3.73 -13.60 -4.70
CA LEU A 36 4.48 -12.45 -4.24
C LEU A 36 4.17 -11.24 -5.12
N GLY A 37 3.85 -10.10 -4.51
CA GLY A 37 3.56 -8.84 -5.20
C GLY A 37 2.15 -8.71 -5.79
N GLU A 38 1.25 -9.67 -5.53
CA GLU A 38 -0.18 -9.51 -5.84
C GLU A 38 -0.93 -9.12 -4.56
N ASP A 39 -1.65 -8.00 -4.61
CA ASP A 39 -2.34 -7.41 -3.45
C ASP A 39 -3.71 -8.06 -3.19
N ALA A 40 -4.25 -8.80 -4.16
CA ALA A 40 -5.54 -9.46 -4.06
C ALA A 40 -5.62 -10.78 -4.82
N GLY A 41 -6.55 -11.64 -4.41
CA GLY A 41 -6.97 -12.82 -5.17
C GLY A 41 -8.19 -12.53 -6.02
N VAL A 42 -8.32 -13.21 -7.17
CA VAL A 42 -9.46 -13.05 -8.08
C VAL A 42 -10.12 -14.39 -8.37
N ILE A 43 -11.43 -14.47 -8.15
CA ILE A 43 -12.24 -15.69 -8.29
C ILE A 43 -13.33 -15.43 -9.33
N ALA A 44 -13.36 -16.25 -10.38
CA ALA A 44 -14.42 -16.25 -11.38
C ALA A 44 -15.75 -16.66 -10.77
N LEU A 45 -16.79 -15.91 -11.12
CA LEU A 45 -18.18 -16.21 -10.83
C LEU A 45 -18.93 -16.32 -12.17
N ALA A 46 -20.15 -16.87 -12.14
CA ALA A 46 -20.96 -17.00 -13.35
C ALA A 46 -21.20 -15.65 -14.06
N ASP A 47 -21.32 -14.57 -13.28
CA ASP A 47 -21.67 -13.22 -13.75
C ASP A 47 -20.54 -12.20 -13.56
N GLY A 48 -19.27 -12.63 -13.52
CA GLY A 48 -18.13 -11.72 -13.39
C GLY A 48 -16.98 -12.31 -12.56
N ALA A 49 -16.25 -11.46 -11.85
CA ALA A 49 -15.17 -11.86 -10.96
C ALA A 49 -15.28 -11.19 -9.58
N LEU A 50 -15.03 -11.96 -8.53
CA LEU A 50 -14.89 -11.49 -7.16
C LEU A 50 -13.41 -11.23 -6.87
N VAL A 51 -13.08 -10.04 -6.41
CA VAL A 51 -11.74 -9.68 -5.96
C VAL A 51 -11.73 -9.67 -4.43
N VAL A 52 -10.74 -10.31 -3.83
CA VAL A 52 -10.64 -10.47 -2.37
C VAL A 52 -9.25 -10.07 -1.90
N ALA A 53 -9.18 -9.24 -0.87
CA ALA A 53 -7.95 -8.80 -0.23
C ALA A 53 -8.12 -8.88 1.29
N GLY A 54 -7.01 -8.96 2.02
CA GLY A 54 -7.03 -9.06 3.46
C GLY A 54 -5.73 -8.63 4.08
N ASP A 55 -5.81 -7.61 4.93
CA ASP A 55 -4.64 -7.02 5.57
C ASP A 55 -4.89 -6.68 7.06
N PRO A 56 -3.93 -6.99 7.94
CA PRO A 56 -3.99 -6.60 9.34
C PRO A 56 -3.40 -5.20 9.56
N VAL A 57 -4.09 -4.39 10.36
CA VAL A 57 -3.50 -3.16 10.93
C VAL A 57 -3.08 -3.44 12.36
N THR A 58 -1.77 -3.30 12.61
CA THR A 58 -1.12 -3.67 13.88
C THR A 58 -0.42 -2.51 14.59
N MET A 59 -0.34 -1.33 13.96
CA MET A 59 0.36 -0.15 14.48
C MET A 59 -0.49 0.67 15.47
N THR A 60 0.20 1.39 16.36
CA THR A 60 -0.38 2.28 17.37
C THR A 60 -0.59 3.70 16.83
N GLY A 61 -1.39 4.50 17.54
CA GLY A 61 -1.37 5.97 17.41
C GLY A 61 -2.23 6.62 16.32
N ALA A 62 -2.71 5.88 15.32
CA ALA A 62 -3.62 6.40 14.28
C ALA A 62 -5.08 5.97 14.50
N ASP A 63 -6.02 6.54 13.73
CA ASP A 63 -7.39 6.04 13.60
C ASP A 63 -7.36 4.63 12.95
N VAL A 64 -7.04 3.61 13.75
CA VAL A 64 -6.84 2.20 13.33
C VAL A 64 -8.06 1.69 12.55
N GLY A 65 -9.26 2.14 12.93
CA GLY A 65 -10.50 1.72 12.29
C GLY A 65 -10.62 2.27 10.87
N ALA A 66 -10.30 3.55 10.67
CA ALA A 66 -10.26 4.13 9.33
C ALA A 66 -9.14 3.49 8.50
N HIS A 67 -7.95 3.33 9.09
CA HIS A 67 -6.78 2.77 8.43
C HIS A 67 -7.04 1.36 7.89
N ALA A 68 -7.65 0.49 8.70
CA ALA A 68 -7.97 -0.88 8.28
C ALA A 68 -8.91 -0.95 7.07
N VAL A 69 -9.82 0.02 6.94
CA VAL A 69 -10.69 0.13 5.76
C VAL A 69 -9.89 0.61 4.56
N LEU A 70 -9.03 1.62 4.74
CA LEU A 70 -8.31 2.26 3.62
C LEU A 70 -7.25 1.36 3.00
N VAL A 71 -6.42 0.69 3.81
CA VAL A 71 -5.40 -0.25 3.31
C VAL A 71 -6.06 -1.36 2.50
N ASN A 72 -7.02 -2.07 3.10
CA ASN A 72 -7.74 -3.14 2.39
C ASN A 72 -8.55 -2.62 1.18
N ALA A 73 -8.99 -1.35 1.18
CA ALA A 73 -9.67 -0.76 0.03
C ALA A 73 -8.69 -0.47 -1.13
N ASN A 74 -7.46 -0.08 -0.80
CA ASN A 74 -6.41 0.17 -1.79
C ASN A 74 -6.05 -1.11 -2.54
N ASP A 75 -5.85 -2.23 -1.83
CA ASP A 75 -5.54 -3.55 -2.43
C ASP A 75 -6.57 -3.98 -3.48
N ILE A 76 -7.85 -3.74 -3.20
CA ILE A 76 -8.91 -4.01 -4.19
C ILE A 76 -8.82 -3.03 -5.36
N ALA A 77 -8.60 -1.74 -5.08
CA ALA A 77 -8.59 -0.71 -6.10
C ALA A 77 -7.42 -0.84 -7.09
N VAL A 78 -6.26 -1.35 -6.67
CA VAL A 78 -5.10 -1.59 -7.55
C VAL A 78 -5.33 -2.75 -8.53
N THR A 79 -6.34 -3.60 -8.31
CA THR A 79 -6.82 -4.52 -9.37
C THR A 79 -7.70 -3.83 -10.42
N GLY A 80 -7.93 -2.51 -10.31
CA GLY A 80 -8.86 -1.77 -11.15
C GLY A 80 -10.33 -1.99 -10.78
N VAL A 81 -10.61 -2.71 -9.69
CA VAL A 81 -11.97 -3.04 -9.24
C VAL A 81 -12.36 -2.15 -8.06
N ARG A 82 -13.60 -1.66 -8.04
CA ARG A 82 -14.09 -0.83 -6.93
C ARG A 82 -14.33 -1.70 -5.68
N PRO A 83 -13.79 -1.33 -4.50
CA PRO A 83 -14.13 -2.00 -3.23
C PRO A 83 -15.59 -1.78 -2.87
N ARG A 84 -16.26 -2.80 -2.31
CA ARG A 84 -17.71 -2.79 -2.07
C ARG A 84 -18.10 -3.26 -0.68
N TRP A 85 -17.46 -4.31 -0.18
CA TRP A 85 -17.82 -4.92 1.09
C TRP A 85 -16.59 -5.16 1.95
N PHE A 86 -16.72 -4.85 3.23
CA PHE A 86 -15.67 -5.01 4.23
C PHE A 86 -16.13 -5.93 5.34
N LEU A 87 -15.22 -6.76 5.84
CA LEU A 87 -15.37 -7.54 7.05
C LEU A 87 -14.15 -7.34 7.92
N ALA A 88 -14.32 -7.37 9.24
CA ALA A 88 -13.21 -7.19 10.17
C ALA A 88 -13.28 -8.16 11.34
N THR A 89 -12.15 -8.82 11.62
CA THR A 89 -11.90 -9.49 12.91
C THR A 89 -11.04 -8.57 13.76
N ILE A 90 -11.58 -8.13 14.89
CA ILE A 90 -10.95 -7.15 15.77
C ILE A 90 -10.53 -7.84 17.06
N LEU A 91 -9.23 -7.83 17.34
CA LEU A 91 -8.65 -8.32 18.59
C LEU A 91 -8.25 -7.13 19.44
N LEU A 92 -8.82 -7.05 20.63
CA LEU A 92 -8.65 -5.92 21.55
C LEU A 92 -7.88 -6.42 22.80
N PRO A 93 -6.92 -5.64 23.32
CA PRO A 93 -6.20 -6.01 24.53
C PRO A 93 -7.10 -5.93 25.77
N GLU A 94 -6.78 -6.72 26.79
CA GLU A 94 -7.44 -6.60 28.10
C GLU A 94 -7.25 -5.19 28.69
N GLY A 95 -8.30 -4.65 29.30
CA GLY A 95 -8.28 -3.32 29.90
C GLY A 95 -8.51 -2.16 28.95
N ILE A 96 -8.78 -2.42 27.66
CA ILE A 96 -9.21 -1.38 26.71
C ILE A 96 -10.48 -0.66 27.20
N ALA A 97 -10.51 0.66 27.04
CA ALA A 97 -11.64 1.47 27.45
C ALA A 97 -12.75 1.52 26.39
N GLU A 98 -14.00 1.74 26.83
CA GLU A 98 -15.16 1.75 25.94
C GLU A 98 -15.11 2.89 24.90
N ASP A 99 -14.55 4.04 25.29
CA ASP A 99 -14.35 5.20 24.42
C ASP A 99 -13.33 4.92 23.31
N GLU A 100 -12.27 4.15 23.59
CA GLU A 100 -11.32 3.68 22.57
C GLU A 100 -12.02 2.79 21.52
N ILE A 101 -12.88 1.87 21.96
CA ILE A 101 -13.68 1.03 21.05
C ILE A 101 -14.64 1.89 20.23
N ARG A 102 -15.30 2.89 20.85
CA ARG A 102 -16.19 3.81 20.15
C ARG A 102 -15.45 4.64 19.11
N ALA A 103 -14.24 5.13 19.43
CA ALA A 103 -13.39 5.86 18.50
C ALA A 103 -12.98 4.98 17.32
N LEU A 104 -12.55 3.75 17.57
CA LEU A 104 -12.20 2.75 16.55
C LEU A 104 -13.35 2.57 15.53
N TYR A 105 -14.56 2.28 16.03
CA TYR A 105 -15.72 2.08 15.15
C TYR A 105 -16.20 3.37 14.48
N ALA A 106 -16.04 4.53 15.12
CA ALA A 106 -16.37 5.81 14.51
C ALA A 106 -15.48 6.09 13.31
N GLY A 107 -14.18 5.83 13.43
CA GLY A 107 -13.22 5.93 12.35
C GLY A 107 -13.49 5.00 11.18
N MET A 108 -13.69 3.72 11.49
CA MET A 108 -14.07 2.71 10.51
C MET A 108 -15.32 3.13 9.73
N ARG A 109 -16.39 3.55 10.42
CA ARG A 109 -17.63 4.01 9.78
C ARG A 109 -17.42 5.24 8.90
N ARG A 110 -16.55 6.17 9.32
CA ARG A 110 -16.23 7.37 8.55
C ARG A 110 -15.57 6.99 7.22
N ALA A 111 -14.57 6.10 7.24
CA ALA A 111 -13.91 5.59 6.04
C ALA A 111 -14.86 4.80 5.13
N LEU A 112 -15.61 3.84 5.70
CA LEU A 112 -16.62 3.07 4.95
C LEU A 112 -17.62 3.97 4.22
N LYS A 113 -18.15 4.97 4.93
CA LYS A 113 -19.09 5.93 4.35
C LYS A 113 -18.46 6.77 3.24
N LYS A 114 -17.22 7.25 3.43
CA LYS A 114 -16.50 8.07 2.44
C LYS A 114 -16.33 7.33 1.12
N HIS A 115 -16.06 6.02 1.16
CA HIS A 115 -15.81 5.19 -0.03
C HIS A 115 -17.02 4.37 -0.50
N ASN A 116 -18.20 4.56 0.11
CA ASN A 116 -19.43 3.79 -0.19
C ASN A 116 -19.25 2.28 -0.03
N ILE A 117 -18.50 1.85 0.98
CA ILE A 117 -18.22 0.46 1.31
C ILE A 117 -19.16 0.01 2.44
N LEU A 118 -19.69 -1.21 2.34
CA LEU A 118 -20.58 -1.79 3.34
C LEU A 118 -19.81 -2.70 4.30
N LEU A 119 -19.95 -2.49 5.61
CA LEU A 119 -19.53 -3.50 6.60
C LEU A 119 -20.56 -4.64 6.61
N VAL A 120 -20.16 -5.83 6.16
CA VAL A 120 -21.08 -6.97 5.97
C VAL A 120 -20.90 -8.09 6.98
N GLY A 121 -19.84 -8.07 7.77
CA GLY A 121 -19.60 -9.07 8.80
C GLY A 121 -18.34 -8.80 9.60
N GLY A 122 -18.06 -9.67 10.57
CA GLY A 122 -16.88 -9.54 11.40
C GLY A 122 -17.00 -10.24 12.75
N HIS A 123 -15.95 -10.11 13.54
CA HIS A 123 -15.87 -10.60 14.92
C HIS A 123 -15.12 -9.57 15.77
N SER A 124 -15.42 -9.50 17.07
CA SER A 124 -14.67 -8.68 18.01
C SER A 124 -14.48 -9.44 19.31
N GLU A 125 -13.23 -9.50 19.77
CA GLU A 125 -12.85 -10.24 20.97
C GLU A 125 -11.88 -9.40 21.82
N ILE A 126 -12.07 -9.44 23.14
CA ILE A 126 -11.09 -8.93 24.11
C ILE A 126 -10.26 -10.11 24.59
N THR A 127 -8.93 -10.05 24.45
CA THR A 127 -8.05 -11.20 24.68
C THR A 127 -6.66 -10.78 25.16
N ALA A 128 -6.04 -11.59 26.02
CA ALA A 128 -4.65 -11.45 26.44
C ALA A 128 -3.63 -11.81 25.32
N SER A 129 -4.09 -12.27 24.16
CA SER A 129 -3.25 -12.68 23.04
C SER A 129 -2.62 -11.50 22.28
N VAL A 130 -3.19 -10.30 22.42
CA VAL A 130 -2.68 -9.07 21.80
C VAL A 130 -2.36 -8.04 22.87
N ARG A 131 -1.32 -7.22 22.63
CA ARG A 131 -0.92 -6.12 23.52
C ARG A 131 -1.49 -4.77 23.09
N GLN A 132 -2.02 -4.69 21.89
CA GLN A 132 -2.64 -3.52 21.29
C GLN A 132 -3.81 -3.96 20.40
N THR A 133 -4.66 -3.02 20.00
CA THR A 133 -5.75 -3.29 19.07
C THR A 133 -5.20 -3.76 17.73
N VAL A 134 -5.68 -4.89 17.24
CA VAL A 134 -5.40 -5.40 15.90
C VAL A 134 -6.72 -5.50 15.14
N VAL A 135 -6.78 -4.90 13.95
CA VAL A 135 -7.91 -5.05 13.03
C VAL A 135 -7.44 -5.86 11.83
N SER A 136 -7.86 -7.12 11.75
CA SER A 136 -7.69 -7.94 10.55
C SER A 136 -8.86 -7.67 9.60
N GLY A 137 -8.62 -6.79 8.63
CA GLY A 137 -9.58 -6.41 7.61
C GLY A 137 -9.61 -7.41 6.47
N HIS A 138 -10.77 -7.51 5.82
CA HIS A 138 -10.95 -8.24 4.57
C HIS A 138 -11.87 -7.40 3.68
N MET A 139 -11.43 -7.12 2.46
CA MET A 139 -12.21 -6.34 1.50
C MET A 139 -12.58 -7.20 0.30
N LEU A 140 -13.76 -6.92 -0.23
CA LEU A 140 -14.32 -7.57 -1.40
C LEU A 140 -14.72 -6.52 -2.44
N GLY A 141 -14.31 -6.76 -3.68
CA GLY A 141 -14.74 -6.05 -4.88
C GLY A 141 -15.45 -7.00 -5.84
N PHE A 142 -16.24 -6.45 -6.76
CA PHE A 142 -16.88 -7.24 -7.81
C PHE A 142 -16.76 -6.56 -9.16
N SER A 143 -16.27 -7.31 -10.13
CA SER A 143 -16.12 -6.90 -11.53
C SER A 143 -17.16 -7.62 -12.40
N PRO A 144 -18.24 -6.95 -12.85
CA PRO A 144 -19.33 -7.59 -13.59
C PRO A 144 -18.93 -8.11 -14.98
N ASP A 145 -17.92 -7.53 -15.61
CA ASP A 145 -17.39 -7.97 -16.90
C ASP A 145 -16.19 -8.92 -16.74
N GLY A 146 -15.80 -9.21 -15.50
CA GLY A 146 -14.65 -10.05 -15.17
C GLY A 146 -13.31 -9.38 -15.45
N ALA A 147 -13.27 -8.08 -15.77
CA ALA A 147 -12.04 -7.35 -15.99
C ALA A 147 -11.35 -7.00 -14.67
N PHE A 148 -10.04 -7.18 -14.63
CA PHE A 148 -9.16 -6.75 -13.55
C PHE A 148 -7.76 -6.54 -14.13
N LEU A 149 -6.90 -5.84 -13.40
CA LEU A 149 -5.49 -5.64 -13.70
C LEU A 149 -4.66 -6.54 -12.80
N CYS A 150 -3.55 -7.07 -13.32
CA CYS A 150 -2.54 -7.75 -12.53
C CYS A 150 -1.29 -6.88 -12.40
N THR A 151 -0.56 -7.00 -11.29
CA THR A 151 0.72 -6.29 -11.11
C THR A 151 1.73 -6.66 -12.21
N ALA A 152 1.64 -7.89 -12.72
CA ALA A 152 2.53 -8.42 -13.76
C ALA A 152 2.23 -7.91 -15.19
N ASP A 153 1.13 -7.21 -15.43
CA ASP A 153 0.67 -6.80 -16.78
C ASP A 153 1.44 -5.58 -17.34
N ILE A 154 2.76 -5.59 -17.23
CA ILE A 154 3.66 -4.53 -17.71
C ILE A 154 4.41 -5.01 -18.95
N ASP A 155 4.35 -4.25 -20.03
CA ASP A 155 5.08 -4.53 -21.27
C ASP A 155 6.41 -3.75 -21.32
N PRO A 156 7.47 -4.28 -21.96
CA PRO A 156 8.65 -3.50 -22.29
C PRO A 156 8.28 -2.22 -23.06
N GLY A 157 8.81 -1.08 -22.60
CA GLY A 157 8.51 0.24 -23.16
C GLY A 157 7.32 0.96 -22.51
N ASP A 158 6.59 0.31 -21.60
CA ASP A 158 5.69 1.02 -20.69
C ASP A 158 6.49 1.92 -19.73
N VAL A 159 5.79 2.85 -19.10
CA VAL A 159 6.35 3.75 -18.08
C VAL A 159 5.56 3.65 -16.80
N ILE A 160 6.24 3.85 -15.68
CA ILE A 160 5.63 3.89 -14.35
C ILE A 160 5.34 5.34 -13.99
N VAL A 161 4.07 5.63 -13.76
CA VAL A 161 3.59 6.90 -13.24
C VAL A 161 3.39 6.75 -11.73
N GLN A 162 4.03 7.61 -10.95
CA GLN A 162 3.70 7.80 -9.54
C GLN A 162 2.54 8.80 -9.44
N ILE A 163 1.48 8.42 -8.73
CA ILE A 163 0.31 9.24 -8.46
C ILE A 163 0.22 9.44 -6.94
N GLY A 164 0.21 10.69 -6.48
CA GLY A 164 0.39 11.02 -5.07
C GLY A 164 1.86 11.01 -4.64
N ALA A 165 2.14 11.70 -3.53
CA ALA A 165 3.49 11.82 -2.99
C ALA A 165 3.77 10.72 -1.94
N ALA A 166 5.03 10.36 -1.74
CA ALA A 166 5.46 9.45 -0.67
C ALA A 166 6.62 10.08 0.13
N PRO A 167 6.87 9.70 1.40
CA PRO A 167 6.13 8.74 2.23
C PRO A 167 5.08 9.44 3.11
N VAL A 168 3.80 9.48 2.68
CA VAL A 168 2.72 10.16 3.41
C VAL A 168 2.39 9.46 4.73
N GLU A 169 2.16 8.15 4.68
CA GLU A 169 1.93 7.35 5.89
C GLU A 169 3.15 7.39 6.82
N GLY A 170 4.35 7.18 6.28
CA GLY A 170 5.59 7.21 7.06
C GLY A 170 5.78 8.55 7.78
N ALA A 171 5.42 9.67 7.16
CA ALA A 171 5.43 10.97 7.83
C ALA A 171 4.53 11.01 9.06
N ALA A 172 3.28 10.52 8.94
CA ALA A 172 2.34 10.49 10.05
C ALA A 172 2.80 9.58 11.17
N VAL A 173 3.26 8.37 10.84
CA VAL A 173 3.73 7.40 11.84
C VAL A 173 4.95 7.96 12.58
N LEU A 174 5.96 8.49 11.85
CA LEU A 174 7.12 9.10 12.47
C LEU A 174 6.75 10.31 13.36
N ALA A 175 5.83 11.17 12.91
CA ALA A 175 5.44 12.35 13.69
C ALA A 175 4.65 12.00 14.97
N ASN A 176 3.83 10.93 14.93
CA ASN A 176 3.04 10.50 16.07
C ASN A 176 3.87 9.72 17.10
N GLU A 177 4.80 8.89 16.63
CA GLU A 177 5.57 7.99 17.51
C GLU A 177 6.92 8.59 17.95
N ALA A 178 7.52 9.48 17.16
CA ALA A 178 8.82 10.09 17.47
C ALA A 178 8.71 11.51 18.06
N GLY A 179 7.78 11.73 19.01
CA GLY A 179 7.50 13.07 19.58
C GLY A 179 8.72 13.83 20.12
N ALA A 180 9.79 13.13 20.54
CA ALA A 180 11.05 13.74 20.95
C ALA A 180 11.76 14.54 19.83
N ALA A 181 11.44 14.27 18.57
CA ALA A 181 12.03 14.93 17.40
C ALA A 181 11.25 16.19 16.94
N GLU A 182 10.13 16.56 17.58
CA GLU A 182 9.31 17.71 17.19
C GLU A 182 10.11 19.01 17.06
N GLY A 183 11.04 19.26 17.99
CA GLY A 183 11.90 20.45 17.98
C GLY A 183 13.07 20.40 16.98
N SER A 184 13.27 19.27 16.30
CA SER A 184 14.35 19.05 15.34
C SER A 184 13.92 19.18 13.87
N VAL A 185 12.63 19.47 13.63
CA VAL A 185 12.04 19.70 12.31
C VAL A 185 11.34 21.06 12.31
N ALA A 186 11.22 21.70 11.15
CA ALA A 186 10.46 22.94 11.04
C ALA A 186 9.00 22.73 11.52
N PRO A 187 8.43 23.62 12.36
CA PRO A 187 7.09 23.41 12.94
C PRO A 187 5.97 23.17 11.91
N GLY A 188 6.06 23.80 10.74
CA GLY A 188 5.10 23.60 9.65
C GLY A 188 5.15 22.19 9.05
N LEU A 189 6.36 21.65 8.86
CA LEU A 189 6.55 20.29 8.36
C LEU A 189 6.11 19.25 9.38
N TRP A 190 6.42 19.46 10.66
CA TRP A 190 5.94 18.59 11.73
C TRP A 190 4.41 18.55 11.80
N HIS A 191 3.77 19.72 11.74
CA HIS A 191 2.31 19.78 11.73
C HIS A 191 1.70 19.07 10.52
N ALA A 192 2.24 19.31 9.32
CA ALA A 192 1.79 18.64 8.10
C ALA A 192 1.96 17.12 8.17
N ALA A 193 3.06 16.63 8.74
CA ALA A 193 3.28 15.21 8.94
C ALA A 193 2.23 14.60 9.90
N ARG A 194 1.92 15.27 11.02
CA ARG A 194 0.90 14.80 11.98
C ARG A 194 -0.51 14.68 11.39
N THR A 195 -0.83 15.50 10.39
CA THR A 195 -2.14 15.48 9.72
C THR A 195 -2.11 14.72 8.40
N ALA A 196 -1.00 14.06 8.05
CA ALA A 196 -0.78 13.50 6.71
C ALA A 196 -1.78 12.38 6.35
N LEU A 197 -2.34 11.68 7.34
CA LEU A 197 -3.41 10.67 7.13
C LEU A 197 -4.76 11.27 6.71
N ASP A 198 -4.99 12.55 7.01
CA ASP A 198 -6.18 13.29 6.58
C ASP A 198 -5.91 14.07 5.29
N GLU A 199 -4.72 14.69 5.18
CA GLU A 199 -4.32 15.54 4.05
C GLU A 199 -2.81 15.36 3.77
N PRO A 200 -2.41 14.75 2.63
CA PRO A 200 -3.27 14.33 1.51
C PRO A 200 -4.07 13.03 1.76
N GLY A 201 -3.70 12.27 2.80
CA GLY A 201 -4.30 10.98 3.14
C GLY A 201 -3.70 9.79 2.39
N ILE A 202 -4.07 8.58 2.83
CA ILE A 202 -3.47 7.31 2.35
C ILE A 202 -4.32 6.54 1.33
N SER A 203 -5.52 7.02 1.03
CA SER A 203 -6.43 6.35 0.11
C SER A 203 -6.01 6.56 -1.34
N VAL A 204 -5.82 5.47 -2.09
CA VAL A 204 -5.58 5.52 -3.53
C VAL A 204 -6.78 5.08 -4.38
N VAL A 205 -7.91 4.71 -3.76
CA VAL A 205 -9.09 4.13 -4.44
C VAL A 205 -9.51 4.89 -5.71
N GLU A 206 -9.79 6.19 -5.61
CA GLU A 206 -10.26 6.95 -6.78
C GLU A 206 -9.13 7.22 -7.79
N ALA A 207 -7.87 7.34 -7.33
CA ALA A 207 -6.71 7.48 -8.21
C ALA A 207 -6.48 6.21 -9.03
N ALA A 208 -6.61 5.03 -8.41
CA ALA A 208 -6.44 3.73 -9.05
C ALA A 208 -7.54 3.46 -10.08
N LEU A 209 -8.81 3.72 -9.73
CA LEU A 209 -9.93 3.60 -10.66
C LEU A 209 -9.84 4.61 -11.82
N GLY A 210 -9.38 5.84 -11.53
CA GLY A 210 -9.08 6.84 -12.56
C GLY A 210 -7.96 6.40 -13.50
N ALA A 211 -6.86 5.88 -12.97
CA ALA A 211 -5.74 5.36 -13.74
C ALA A 211 -6.17 4.17 -14.63
N GLN A 212 -6.97 3.24 -14.09
CA GLN A 212 -7.56 2.14 -14.85
C GLN A 212 -8.42 2.65 -16.01
N ALA A 213 -9.31 3.61 -15.77
CA ALA A 213 -10.16 4.20 -16.81
C ALA A 213 -9.36 4.94 -17.90
N LEU A 214 -8.17 5.46 -17.56
CA LEU A 214 -7.23 6.08 -18.49
C LEU A 214 -6.36 5.06 -19.25
N GLY A 215 -6.50 3.76 -18.94
CA GLY A 215 -5.82 2.67 -19.61
C GLY A 215 -4.45 2.34 -19.03
N ALA A 216 -4.30 2.42 -17.71
CA ALA A 216 -3.22 1.73 -17.01
C ALA A 216 -3.32 0.22 -17.28
N ARG A 217 -2.17 -0.45 -17.32
CA ARG A 217 -2.11 -1.91 -17.49
C ARG A 217 -1.90 -2.65 -16.18
N ALA A 218 -1.12 -2.06 -15.29
CA ALA A 218 -0.86 -2.56 -13.95
C ALA A 218 -0.92 -1.39 -12.97
N LEU A 219 -1.36 -1.68 -11.76
CA LEU A 219 -1.35 -0.74 -10.64
C LEU A 219 -0.79 -1.47 -9.43
N HIS A 220 -0.18 -0.72 -8.51
CA HIS A 220 0.30 -1.25 -7.25
C HIS A 220 0.45 -0.09 -6.24
N ASP A 221 0.04 -0.28 -4.99
CA ASP A 221 0.21 0.71 -3.94
C ASP A 221 1.40 0.35 -3.03
N PRO A 222 2.48 1.15 -3.05
CA PRO A 222 3.65 0.88 -2.22
C PRO A 222 3.32 1.11 -0.74
N THR A 223 3.31 0.03 0.05
CA THR A 223 3.03 0.04 1.50
C THR A 223 4.33 -0.09 2.32
N GLU A 224 4.54 -1.25 2.96
CA GLU A 224 5.74 -1.58 3.75
C GLU A 224 6.98 -1.74 2.86
N GLY A 225 8.08 -1.06 3.20
CA GLY A 225 9.29 -1.00 2.40
C GLY A 225 9.25 0.09 1.32
N GLY A 226 8.17 0.87 1.27
CA GLY A 226 8.06 2.13 0.55
C GLY A 226 8.07 2.01 -0.98
N LEU A 227 8.39 3.13 -1.63
CA LEU A 227 8.51 3.19 -3.10
C LEU A 227 9.52 2.17 -3.64
N SER A 228 10.57 1.86 -2.88
CA SER A 228 11.55 0.85 -3.30
C SER A 228 10.92 -0.53 -3.40
N ALA A 229 10.25 -1.00 -2.34
CA ALA A 229 9.61 -2.30 -2.35
C ALA A 229 8.57 -2.41 -3.48
N GLY A 230 7.68 -1.42 -3.62
CA GLY A 230 6.65 -1.47 -4.66
C GLY A 230 7.21 -1.47 -6.08
N LEU A 231 8.29 -0.72 -6.36
CA LEU A 231 8.96 -0.79 -7.67
C LEU A 231 9.61 -2.17 -7.90
N TYR A 232 10.22 -2.75 -6.88
CA TYR A 232 10.78 -4.11 -6.98
C TYR A 232 9.69 -5.15 -7.20
N GLU A 233 8.56 -5.06 -6.50
CA GLU A 233 7.43 -5.97 -6.64
C GLU A 233 6.83 -5.92 -8.04
N MET A 234 6.63 -4.71 -8.61
CA MET A 234 6.23 -4.55 -10.02
C MET A 234 7.25 -5.12 -11.00
N ALA A 235 8.54 -4.85 -10.80
CA ALA A 235 9.62 -5.34 -11.67
C ALA A 235 9.71 -6.87 -11.65
N GLU A 236 9.59 -7.48 -10.46
CA GLU A 236 9.64 -8.93 -10.25
C GLU A 236 8.41 -9.64 -10.82
N ALA A 237 7.22 -9.08 -10.60
CA ALA A 237 5.97 -9.62 -11.14
C ALA A 237 5.98 -9.66 -12.67
N ALA A 238 6.45 -8.58 -13.32
CA ALA A 238 6.53 -8.49 -14.78
C ALA A 238 7.76 -9.18 -15.38
N GLY A 239 8.78 -9.50 -14.58
CA GLY A 239 10.06 -10.01 -15.07
C GLY A 239 10.82 -8.99 -15.93
N LEU A 240 10.80 -7.71 -15.53
CA LEU A 240 11.40 -6.58 -16.24
C LEU A 240 12.38 -5.81 -15.35
N GLU A 241 13.18 -4.93 -15.98
CA GLU A 241 13.95 -3.90 -15.28
C GLU A 241 13.16 -2.59 -15.28
N LEU A 242 13.09 -1.91 -14.13
CA LEU A 242 12.60 -0.53 -14.03
C LEU A 242 13.76 0.46 -13.88
N GLN A 243 13.82 1.42 -14.81
CA GLN A 243 14.84 2.47 -14.84
C GLN A 243 14.25 3.79 -14.32
N ILE A 244 14.65 4.17 -13.12
CA ILE A 244 14.09 5.31 -12.37
C ILE A 244 14.71 6.63 -12.80
N GLU A 245 13.85 7.61 -13.06
CA GLU A 245 14.18 9.03 -13.18
C GLU A 245 14.12 9.68 -11.78
N ARG A 246 15.26 9.73 -11.09
CA ARG A 246 15.35 10.16 -9.67
C ARG A 246 14.66 11.51 -9.40
N ASP A 247 14.85 12.46 -10.31
CA ASP A 247 14.38 13.84 -10.12
C ASP A 247 12.88 14.01 -10.40
N ALA A 248 12.22 12.99 -10.96
CA ALA A 248 10.79 12.98 -11.23
C ALA A 248 9.96 12.43 -10.06
N VAL A 249 10.60 11.78 -9.09
CA VAL A 249 9.93 11.14 -7.93
C VAL A 249 9.19 12.19 -7.10
N LEU A 250 7.93 11.91 -6.81
CA LEU A 250 7.07 12.83 -6.05
C LEU A 250 7.26 12.60 -4.56
N TRP A 251 8.09 13.44 -3.94
CA TRP A 251 8.36 13.39 -2.51
C TRP A 251 7.35 14.23 -1.72
N PHE A 252 6.86 13.66 -0.62
CA PHE A 252 6.15 14.38 0.41
C PHE A 252 7.17 15.01 1.35
N GLU A 253 7.42 16.30 1.20
CA GLU A 253 8.46 17.05 1.92
C GLU A 253 8.43 16.84 3.45
N PRO A 254 7.27 16.85 4.14
CA PRO A 254 7.23 16.54 5.56
C PRO A 254 7.81 15.15 5.89
N GLY A 255 7.50 14.15 5.09
CA GLY A 255 8.00 12.79 5.26
C GLY A 255 9.50 12.69 5.06
N THR A 256 10.03 13.29 3.99
CA THR A 256 11.48 13.26 3.72
C THR A 256 12.27 14.03 4.78
N ALA A 257 11.73 15.14 5.30
CA ALA A 257 12.34 15.90 6.39
C ALA A 257 12.41 15.07 7.70
N LEU A 258 11.33 14.38 8.07
CA LEU A 258 11.33 13.51 9.26
C LEU A 258 12.27 12.31 9.08
N CYS A 259 12.29 11.69 7.90
CA CYS A 259 13.23 10.62 7.57
C CYS A 259 14.68 11.08 7.75
N ALA A 260 15.03 12.26 7.21
CA ALA A 260 16.37 12.82 7.34
C ALA A 260 16.76 13.10 8.80
N THR A 261 15.85 13.64 9.61
CA THR A 261 16.10 13.93 11.04
C THR A 261 16.26 12.66 11.88
N LEU A 262 15.50 11.60 11.56
CA LEU A 262 15.48 10.36 12.33
C LEU A 262 16.44 9.29 11.80
N GLY A 263 17.12 9.56 10.68
CA GLY A 263 18.06 8.64 10.05
C GLY A 263 17.38 7.46 9.35
N ALA A 264 16.18 7.69 8.79
CA ALA A 264 15.45 6.76 7.92
C ALA A 264 15.69 7.13 6.45
N ASP A 265 15.69 6.15 5.53
CA ASP A 265 15.68 6.41 4.09
C ASP A 265 14.23 6.52 3.58
N PRO A 266 13.83 7.64 2.94
CA PRO A 266 12.46 7.80 2.45
C PRO A 266 12.08 6.82 1.33
N TRP A 267 13.03 6.18 0.65
CA TRP A 267 12.75 5.11 -0.32
C TRP A 267 12.18 3.85 0.32
N GLY A 268 12.58 3.57 1.57
CA GLY A 268 12.20 2.38 2.32
C GLY A 268 11.13 2.61 3.39
N ALA A 269 10.58 3.83 3.46
CA ALA A 269 9.59 4.22 4.46
C ALA A 269 8.16 3.95 3.97
N LEU A 270 7.26 3.59 4.88
CA LEU A 270 5.82 3.41 4.65
C LEU A 270 5.26 4.45 3.67
N ALA A 271 4.78 3.98 2.51
CA ALA A 271 4.43 4.84 1.37
C ALA A 271 2.94 4.85 1.00
N SER A 272 2.05 4.31 1.85
CA SER A 272 0.61 4.37 1.58
C SER A 272 0.15 5.82 1.33
N GLY A 273 -0.70 6.00 0.33
CA GLY A 273 -1.09 7.30 -0.23
C GLY A 273 -0.41 7.65 -1.55
N ALA A 274 0.64 6.92 -1.94
CA ALA A 274 1.13 6.89 -3.30
C ALA A 274 0.59 5.67 -4.05
N LEU A 275 0.49 5.79 -5.37
CA LEU A 275 0.09 4.74 -6.30
C LEU A 275 1.12 4.68 -7.43
N LEU A 276 1.56 3.48 -7.78
CA LEU A 276 2.39 3.22 -8.96
C LEU A 276 1.49 2.64 -10.06
N ALA A 277 1.51 3.26 -11.23
CA ALA A 277 0.66 2.86 -12.35
C ALA A 277 1.49 2.70 -13.63
N ALA A 278 1.47 1.51 -14.22
CA ALA A 278 2.11 1.25 -15.50
C ALA A 278 1.20 1.68 -16.66
N PHE A 279 1.71 2.52 -17.56
CA PHE A 279 1.00 2.97 -18.75
C PHE A 279 1.81 2.71 -20.01
N PRO A 280 1.14 2.47 -21.16
CA PRO A 280 1.78 2.65 -22.46
C PRO A 280 2.38 4.05 -22.56
N ALA A 281 3.64 4.16 -22.98
CA ALA A 281 4.37 5.43 -23.01
C ALA A 281 3.61 6.56 -23.74
N GLN A 282 2.86 6.23 -24.80
CA GLN A 282 2.10 7.20 -25.59
C GLN A 282 0.84 7.72 -24.88
N ARG A 283 0.40 7.07 -23.80
CA ARG A 283 -0.76 7.48 -22.99
C ARG A 283 -0.37 8.18 -21.70
N ALA A 284 0.84 7.94 -21.19
CA ALA A 284 1.25 8.37 -19.87
C ALA A 284 1.14 9.88 -19.63
N GLU A 285 1.61 10.71 -20.56
CA GLU A 285 1.50 12.18 -20.42
C GLU A 285 0.04 12.66 -20.34
N ALA A 286 -0.83 12.10 -21.19
CA ALA A 286 -2.26 12.43 -21.17
C ALA A 286 -2.94 11.95 -19.88
N ALA A 287 -2.55 10.78 -19.37
CA ALA A 287 -3.03 10.27 -18.09
C ALA A 287 -2.60 11.18 -16.92
N CYS A 288 -1.34 11.60 -16.86
CA CYS A 288 -0.85 12.55 -15.85
C CYS A 288 -1.64 13.87 -15.89
N GLN A 289 -1.91 14.40 -17.08
CA GLN A 289 -2.71 15.62 -17.23
C GLN A 289 -4.17 15.45 -16.79
N ALA A 290 -4.76 14.28 -17.04
CA ALA A 290 -6.13 13.98 -16.61
C ALA A 290 -6.21 13.86 -15.08
N LEU A 291 -5.33 13.06 -14.48
CA LEU A 291 -5.22 12.90 -13.03
C LEU A 291 -4.92 14.24 -12.32
N GLY A 292 -4.09 15.09 -12.94
CA GLY A 292 -3.84 16.44 -12.46
C GLY A 292 -5.07 17.35 -12.42
N LYS A 293 -6.01 17.19 -13.36
CA LYS A 293 -7.29 17.93 -13.33
C LYS A 293 -8.20 17.45 -12.20
N ASP A 294 -8.06 16.19 -11.80
CA ASP A 294 -8.78 15.59 -10.67
C ASP A 294 -8.09 15.87 -9.32
N GLY A 295 -7.01 16.65 -9.32
CA GLY A 295 -6.33 17.13 -8.12
C GLY A 295 -5.15 16.27 -7.66
N TYR A 296 -4.76 15.24 -8.42
CA TYR A 296 -3.63 14.39 -8.08
C TYR A 296 -2.31 14.94 -8.63
N LEU A 297 -1.25 14.84 -7.82
CA LEU A 297 0.11 14.93 -8.36
C LEU A 297 0.40 13.64 -9.14
N ALA A 298 0.86 13.75 -10.38
CA ALA A 298 1.20 12.59 -11.21
C ALA A 298 2.46 12.87 -12.03
N ALA A 299 3.44 11.97 -11.97
CA ALA A 299 4.70 12.10 -12.70
C ALA A 299 5.17 10.74 -13.21
N ILE A 300 5.79 10.73 -14.40
CA ILE A 300 6.46 9.54 -14.93
C ILE A 300 7.80 9.42 -14.19
N ILE A 301 7.96 8.35 -13.41
CA ILE A 301 9.14 8.15 -12.55
C ILE A 301 10.05 7.02 -13.00
N ALA A 302 9.60 6.12 -13.88
CA ALA A 302 10.44 5.05 -14.39
C ALA A 302 10.03 4.55 -15.78
N HIS A 303 10.96 3.91 -16.47
CA HIS A 303 10.74 3.22 -17.74
C HIS A 303 10.94 1.71 -17.56
N ALA A 304 10.02 0.91 -18.10
CA ALA A 304 10.15 -0.55 -18.13
C ALA A 304 11.00 -0.99 -19.32
N ALA A 305 12.03 -1.78 -19.06
CA ALA A 305 12.96 -2.29 -20.06
C ALA A 305 13.17 -3.81 -19.91
N PRO A 306 13.59 -4.53 -20.97
CA PRO A 306 14.01 -5.91 -20.83
C PRO A 306 15.17 -6.04 -19.83
N GLY A 307 15.03 -6.93 -18.85
CA GLY A 307 15.99 -7.10 -17.77
C GLY A 307 15.31 -7.57 -16.50
N ALA A 308 15.96 -7.39 -15.35
CA ALA A 308 15.37 -7.68 -14.05
C ALA A 308 15.89 -6.68 -13.00
N GLY A 309 15.00 -6.27 -12.10
CA GLY A 309 15.34 -5.43 -10.94
C GLY A 309 15.05 -3.96 -11.15
N VAL A 310 15.56 -3.13 -10.25
CA VAL A 310 15.24 -1.70 -10.21
C VAL A 310 16.52 -0.90 -10.06
N ARG A 311 16.70 0.12 -10.89
CA ARG A 311 17.91 0.95 -10.88
C ARG A 311 17.64 2.39 -11.25
N PHE A 312 18.52 3.29 -10.85
CA PHE A 312 18.50 4.65 -11.36
C PHE A 312 18.99 4.68 -12.80
N LYS A 313 18.38 5.52 -13.63
CA LYS A 313 18.87 5.81 -14.98
C LYS A 313 20.31 6.31 -14.91
N ASP A 314 21.20 5.67 -15.66
CA ASP A 314 22.65 5.90 -15.65
C ASP A 314 23.31 5.79 -14.26
N GLY A 315 22.66 5.12 -13.31
CA GLY A 315 23.08 5.03 -11.92
C GLY A 315 23.13 3.60 -11.37
N PRO A 316 23.39 3.47 -10.05
CA PRO A 316 23.42 2.17 -9.38
C PRO A 316 22.03 1.55 -9.28
N PRO A 317 21.95 0.25 -8.93
CA PRO A 317 20.71 -0.37 -8.48
C PRO A 317 20.07 0.42 -7.33
N LEU A 318 18.73 0.45 -7.28
CA LEU A 318 18.01 0.99 -6.15
C LEU A 318 18.22 0.06 -4.94
N GLN A 319 18.46 0.61 -3.76
CA GLN A 319 18.54 -0.21 -2.56
C GLN A 319 17.19 -0.86 -2.27
N ARG A 320 17.15 -2.19 -2.10
CA ARG A 320 15.99 -2.91 -1.60
C ARG A 320 15.99 -2.89 -0.07
N PHE A 321 14.84 -2.64 0.53
CA PHE A 321 14.66 -2.64 1.97
C PHE A 321 13.90 -3.91 2.37
N GLU A 322 14.56 -4.81 3.12
CA GLU A 322 13.91 -6.02 3.63
C GLU A 322 13.02 -5.74 4.84
N ARG A 323 13.19 -4.57 5.47
CA ARG A 323 12.40 -4.09 6.60
C ARG A 323 12.11 -2.61 6.39
N ASP A 324 10.90 -2.20 6.73
CA ASP A 324 10.49 -0.80 6.64
C ASP A 324 11.39 0.12 7.48
N GLU A 325 11.77 1.24 6.89
CA GLU A 325 12.66 2.22 7.50
C GLU A 325 12.01 2.96 8.68
N VAL A 326 10.69 3.17 8.66
CA VAL A 326 9.93 3.75 9.78
C VAL A 326 9.99 2.81 10.98
N LEU A 327 9.71 1.52 10.75
CA LEU A 327 9.77 0.50 11.80
C LEU A 327 11.19 0.23 12.30
N ARG A 328 12.21 0.53 11.50
CA ARG A 328 13.63 0.41 11.89
C ARG A 328 14.05 1.51 12.86
N VAL A 329 13.61 2.75 12.63
CA VAL A 329 14.03 3.91 13.45
C VAL A 329 13.17 4.12 14.69
N LEU A 330 11.94 3.61 14.70
CA LEU A 330 11.09 3.66 15.87
C LEU A 330 11.51 2.58 16.90
N PRO A 331 11.45 2.89 18.21
CA PRO A 331 11.74 1.91 19.24
C PRO A 331 10.76 0.74 19.14
N SER A 332 11.27 -0.48 19.26
CA SER A 332 10.41 -1.67 19.37
C SER A 332 9.62 -1.58 20.69
N ALA A 333 8.30 -1.52 20.59
CA ALA A 333 7.39 -1.51 21.74
C ALA A 333 7.52 -2.78 22.60
#